data_AF-A0A7C6B1P2-F1
#
_entry.id   AF-A0A7C6B1P2-F1
#
_cell.length_a   1.000
_cell.length_b   1.000
_cell.length_c   1.000
_cell.angle_alpha   90.00
_cell.angle_beta   90.00
_cell.angle_gamma   90.00
#
_symmetry.space_group_name_H-M   'P 1'
#
loop_
_entity.id
_entity.type
_entity.pdbx_description
1 polymer ?
#
loop_
_entity_poly.entity_id
_entity_poly.type
_entity_poly.pdbx_seq_one_letter_code
_entity_poly.pdbx_strand_id
1 'polypeptide(L)'
;MRIGLWLALTLGVTAQARTLVVSPDGPLKSLAEARDEIRRLRKLGVNEAFTVRVRGGVYRLSEPLTLAPEDSGTAAGPLVFEAQPGEHVVISGGRLLQGGQRVKGNRWIFEAGPGANFRQLFAGGRRLRRARTPNNGFWR
;
A
#
# COMPACT_ATOMS: atom_id res chain seq x y z
N MET A 1 41.07 -48.24 -8.58
CA MET A 1 40.77 -47.26 -7.51
C MET A 1 39.53 -46.48 -7.94
N ARG A 2 38.35 -46.77 -7.36
CA ARG A 2 37.05 -46.21 -7.79
C ARG A 2 36.73 -44.98 -6.93
N ILE A 3 36.70 -43.80 -7.52
CA ILE A 3 36.29 -42.55 -6.86
C ILE A 3 34.88 -42.23 -7.36
N GLY A 4 33.88 -42.46 -6.51
CA GLY A 4 32.49 -42.11 -6.79
C GLY A 4 32.23 -40.64 -6.46
N LEU A 5 31.85 -39.85 -7.47
CA LEU A 5 31.40 -38.48 -7.31
C LEU A 5 29.88 -38.50 -7.07
N TRP A 6 29.46 -38.18 -5.86
CA TRP A 6 28.05 -37.99 -5.53
C TRP A 6 27.65 -36.55 -5.86
N LEU A 7 26.87 -36.38 -6.92
CA LEU A 7 26.23 -35.11 -7.26
C LEU A 7 24.95 -34.99 -6.42
N ALA A 8 25.01 -34.31 -5.28
CA ALA A 8 23.83 -33.96 -4.51
C ALA A 8 23.08 -32.83 -5.22
N LEU A 9 22.08 -33.19 -6.03
CA LEU A 9 21.15 -32.25 -6.63
C LEU A 9 20.17 -31.76 -5.56
N THR A 10 20.45 -30.62 -4.93
CA THR A 10 19.47 -29.95 -4.07
C THR A 10 18.38 -29.35 -4.96
N LEU A 11 17.27 -30.05 -5.10
CA LEU A 11 16.02 -29.50 -5.64
C LEU A 11 15.54 -28.42 -4.66
N GLY A 12 15.87 -27.17 -4.95
CA GLY A 12 15.24 -26.03 -4.29
C GLY A 12 13.76 -26.05 -4.64
N VAL A 13 12.90 -26.31 -3.65
CA VAL A 13 11.45 -26.13 -3.79
C VAL A 13 11.21 -24.64 -3.96
N THR A 14 11.11 -24.18 -5.21
CA THR A 14 10.57 -22.84 -5.47
C THR A 14 9.08 -22.92 -5.22
N ALA A 15 8.63 -22.53 -4.03
CA ALA A 15 7.22 -22.24 -3.81
C ALA A 15 6.82 -21.14 -4.80
N GLN A 16 6.12 -21.50 -5.86
CA GLN A 16 5.56 -20.54 -6.80
C GLN A 16 4.45 -19.78 -6.08
N ALA A 17 4.67 -18.50 -5.79
CA ALA A 17 3.64 -17.66 -5.22
C ALA A 17 2.68 -17.19 -6.31
N ARG A 18 1.38 -17.34 -6.09
CA ARG A 18 0.38 -16.73 -6.97
C ARG A 18 0.46 -15.22 -6.82
N THR A 19 0.68 -14.52 -7.92
CA THR A 19 0.75 -13.06 -7.93
C THR A 19 -0.61 -12.45 -8.28
N LEU A 20 -1.14 -11.58 -7.42
CA LEU A 20 -2.27 -10.71 -7.69
C LEU A 20 -1.76 -9.31 -7.96
N VAL A 21 -2.15 -8.69 -9.08
CA VAL A 21 -1.71 -7.33 -9.43
C VAL A 21 -2.79 -6.33 -9.03
N VAL A 22 -2.41 -5.35 -8.20
CA VAL A 22 -3.28 -4.25 -7.78
C VAL A 22 -2.86 -2.98 -8.53
N SER A 23 -3.79 -2.34 -9.24
CA SER A 23 -3.54 -1.09 -9.96
C SER A 23 -4.82 -0.28 -10.09
N PRO A 24 -4.78 1.07 -10.08
CA PRO A 24 -5.99 1.90 -10.15
C PRO A 24 -6.89 1.59 -11.36
N ASP A 25 -6.26 1.22 -12.48
CA ASP A 25 -6.93 0.93 -13.76
C ASP A 25 -7.08 -0.58 -14.02
N GLY A 26 -6.70 -1.42 -13.07
CA GLY A 26 -6.69 -2.88 -13.22
C GLY A 26 -7.95 -3.57 -12.70
N PRO A 27 -7.94 -4.92 -12.74
CA PRO A 27 -9.05 -5.73 -12.24
C PRO A 27 -9.19 -5.65 -10.71
N LEU A 28 -8.07 -5.57 -9.99
CA LEU A 28 -8.04 -5.28 -8.55
C LEU A 28 -7.52 -3.86 -8.37
N LYS A 29 -8.36 -2.99 -7.81
CA LYS A 29 -8.10 -1.54 -7.69
C LYS A 29 -7.65 -1.13 -6.29
N SER A 30 -7.84 -2.00 -5.31
CA SER A 30 -7.50 -1.73 -3.92
C SER A 30 -6.81 -2.92 -3.23
N LEU A 31 -6.09 -2.61 -2.15
CA LEU A 31 -5.50 -3.63 -1.27
C LEU A 31 -6.57 -4.50 -0.60
N ALA A 32 -7.74 -3.91 -0.30
CA ALA A 32 -8.87 -4.62 0.26
C ALA A 32 -9.45 -5.64 -0.73
N GLU A 33 -9.62 -5.26 -2.01
CA GLU A 33 -10.05 -6.19 -3.06
C GLU A 33 -9.07 -7.36 -3.22
N ALA A 34 -7.75 -7.10 -3.16
CA ALA A 34 -6.77 -8.18 -3.21
C ALA A 34 -6.87 -9.13 -2.02
N ARG A 35 -7.03 -8.59 -0.79
CA ARG A 35 -7.26 -9.39 0.41
C ARG A 35 -8.52 -10.25 0.26
N ASP A 36 -9.62 -9.66 -0.19
CA ASP A 36 -10.91 -10.34 -0.32
C ASP A 36 -10.86 -11.44 -1.38
N GLU A 37 -10.15 -11.21 -2.49
CA GLU A 37 -9.90 -12.24 -3.50
C GLU A 37 -9.04 -13.39 -2.95
N ILE A 38 -8.00 -13.11 -2.18
CA ILE A 38 -7.20 -14.16 -1.52
C ILE A 38 -8.06 -14.98 -0.56
N ARG A 39 -8.89 -14.32 0.26
CA ARG A 39 -9.84 -15.00 1.16
C ARG A 39 -10.80 -15.89 0.36
N ARG A 40 -11.30 -15.42 -0.77
CA ARG A 40 -12.15 -16.21 -1.67
C ARG A 40 -11.41 -17.44 -2.19
N LEU A 41 -10.17 -17.29 -2.66
CA LEU A 41 -9.35 -18.38 -3.17
C LEU A 41 -9.05 -19.43 -2.09
N ARG A 42 -8.73 -19.00 -0.86
CA ARG A 42 -8.51 -19.91 0.28
C ARG A 42 -9.76 -20.72 0.63
N LYS A 43 -10.95 -20.10 0.58
CA LYS A 43 -12.23 -20.81 0.77
C LYS A 43 -12.49 -21.88 -0.30
N LEU A 44 -11.89 -21.73 -1.49
CA LEU A 44 -11.93 -22.73 -2.56
C LEU A 44 -10.80 -23.78 -2.44
N GLY A 45 -10.04 -23.79 -1.36
CA GLY A 45 -8.96 -24.75 -1.10
C GLY A 45 -7.59 -24.33 -1.63
N VAL A 46 -7.45 -23.12 -2.18
CA VAL A 46 -6.16 -22.61 -2.67
C VAL A 46 -5.33 -22.08 -1.49
N ASN A 47 -4.51 -22.95 -0.91
CA ASN A 47 -3.66 -22.65 0.25
C ASN A 47 -2.17 -22.56 -0.12
N GLU A 48 -1.85 -21.78 -1.15
CA GLU A 48 -0.48 -21.52 -1.60
C GLU A 48 0.05 -20.16 -1.13
N ALA A 49 1.30 -19.85 -1.46
CA ALA A 49 1.87 -18.53 -1.23
C ALA A 49 1.18 -17.49 -2.14
N PHE A 50 0.92 -16.29 -1.60
CA PHE A 50 0.32 -15.19 -2.34
C PHE A 50 1.21 -13.95 -2.30
N THR A 51 1.42 -13.32 -3.46
CA THR A 51 2.09 -12.03 -3.58
C THR A 51 1.11 -11.02 -4.16
N VAL A 52 0.74 -10.01 -3.39
CA VAL A 52 -0.02 -8.85 -3.86
C VAL A 52 0.98 -7.81 -4.33
N ARG A 53 1.10 -7.69 -5.66
CA ARG A 53 2.01 -6.76 -6.31
C ARG A 53 1.28 -5.48 -6.70
N VAL A 54 1.67 -4.37 -6.09
CA VAL A 54 0.96 -3.10 -6.17
C VAL A 54 1.68 -2.17 -7.15
N ARG A 55 1.00 -1.76 -8.23
CA ARG A 55 1.54 -0.81 -9.20
C ARG A 55 1.63 0.61 -8.62
N GLY A 56 2.44 1.45 -9.22
CA GLY A 56 2.67 2.83 -8.81
C GLY A 56 1.38 3.64 -8.80
N GLY A 57 1.18 4.41 -7.74
CA GLY A 57 -0.06 5.16 -7.56
C GLY A 57 -0.34 5.52 -6.10
N VAL A 58 -1.43 6.25 -5.90
CA VAL A 58 -1.92 6.65 -4.57
C VAL A 58 -3.21 5.88 -4.26
N TYR A 59 -3.12 4.93 -3.36
CA TYR A 59 -4.23 4.11 -2.88
C TYR A 59 -4.83 4.75 -1.64
N ARG A 60 -6.00 5.38 -1.81
CA ARG A 60 -6.68 6.07 -0.71
C ARG A 60 -7.57 5.10 0.05
N LEU A 61 -7.36 5.02 1.35
CA LEU A 61 -8.14 4.20 2.26
C LEU A 61 -9.23 5.07 2.89
N SER A 62 -10.50 4.78 2.60
CA SER A 62 -11.66 5.37 3.30
C SER A 62 -11.85 4.78 4.70
N GLU A 63 -11.33 3.57 4.91
CA GLU A 63 -11.36 2.81 6.15
C GLU A 63 -10.06 2.00 6.31
N PRO A 64 -9.70 1.53 7.52
CA PRO A 64 -8.50 0.73 7.71
C PRO A 64 -8.50 -0.56 6.87
N LEU A 65 -7.34 -0.92 6.32
CA LEU A 65 -7.13 -2.26 5.78
C LEU A 65 -6.99 -3.25 6.94
N THR A 66 -8.08 -3.91 7.31
CA THR A 66 -8.09 -4.89 8.40
C THR A 66 -7.56 -6.25 7.91
N LEU A 67 -6.48 -6.72 8.54
CA LEU A 67 -5.99 -8.08 8.38
C LEU A 67 -6.41 -8.90 9.61
N ALA A 68 -7.04 -10.05 9.37
CA ALA A 68 -7.63 -10.93 10.38
C ALA A 68 -6.93 -12.31 10.35
N PRO A 69 -7.20 -13.23 11.29
CA PRO A 69 -6.55 -14.55 11.31
C PRO A 69 -6.67 -15.33 9.99
N GLU A 70 -7.78 -15.17 9.26
CA GLU A 70 -8.00 -15.76 7.94
C GLU A 70 -7.04 -15.28 6.84
N ASP A 71 -6.33 -14.16 7.04
CA ASP A 71 -5.32 -13.62 6.13
C ASP A 71 -3.91 -14.14 6.44
N SER A 72 -3.74 -14.86 7.55
CA SER A 72 -2.43 -15.37 7.98
C SER A 72 -1.85 -16.30 6.92
N GLY A 73 -0.57 -16.12 6.60
CA GLY A 73 0.20 -17.09 5.82
C GLY A 73 0.84 -18.15 6.72
N THR A 74 1.49 -19.14 6.10
CA THR A 74 2.41 -20.06 6.77
C THR A 74 3.84 -19.81 6.28
N ALA A 75 4.83 -20.44 6.91
CA ALA A 75 6.21 -20.38 6.40
C ALA A 75 6.34 -20.93 4.97
N ALA A 76 5.52 -21.92 4.60
CA ALA A 76 5.48 -22.51 3.25
C ALA A 76 4.56 -21.74 2.28
N GLY A 77 3.62 -20.96 2.79
CA GLY A 77 2.64 -20.19 2.02
C GLY A 77 2.42 -18.79 2.60
N PRO A 78 3.41 -17.89 2.52
CA PRO A 78 3.27 -16.53 3.04
C PRO A 78 2.28 -15.70 2.19
N LEU A 79 1.68 -14.69 2.81
CA LEU A 79 0.99 -13.60 2.13
C LEU A 79 1.87 -12.36 2.18
N VAL A 80 2.32 -11.88 1.02
CA VAL A 80 3.22 -10.72 0.89
C VAL A 80 2.52 -9.61 0.13
N PHE A 81 2.49 -8.40 0.69
CA PHE A 81 2.12 -7.19 -0.04
C PHE A 81 3.40 -6.43 -0.39
N GLU A 82 3.65 -6.19 -1.67
CA GLU A 82 4.85 -5.51 -2.15
C GLU A 82 4.54 -4.51 -3.26
N ALA A 83 5.34 -3.45 -3.33
CA ALA A 83 5.32 -2.56 -4.48
C ALA A 83 5.90 -3.28 -5.70
N GLN A 84 5.35 -3.00 -6.88
CA GLN A 84 5.98 -3.38 -8.14
C GLN A 84 7.41 -2.80 -8.17
N PRO A 85 8.43 -3.62 -8.51
CA PRO A 85 9.81 -3.16 -8.53
C PRO A 85 9.99 -1.89 -9.36
N GLY A 86 10.64 -0.88 -8.78
CA GLY A 86 10.91 0.41 -9.42
C GLY A 86 9.73 1.40 -9.42
N GLU A 87 8.56 1.01 -8.90
CA GLU A 87 7.39 1.89 -8.85
C GLU A 87 7.15 2.45 -7.44
N HIS A 88 6.67 3.70 -7.38
CA HIS A 88 6.35 4.37 -6.12
C HIS A 88 4.87 4.17 -5.76
N VAL A 89 4.63 3.44 -4.68
CA VAL A 89 3.29 3.17 -4.13
C VAL A 89 3.08 3.99 -2.86
N VAL A 90 1.97 4.71 -2.78
CA VAL A 90 1.55 5.45 -1.59
C VAL A 90 0.21 4.92 -1.10
N ILE A 91 0.19 4.40 0.12
CA ILE A 91 -1.05 4.07 0.83
C ILE A 91 -1.41 5.27 1.71
N SER A 92 -2.58 5.86 1.47
CA SER A 92 -2.98 7.13 2.09
C SER A 92 -4.33 7.04 2.78
N GLY A 93 -4.38 7.28 4.08
CA GLY A 93 -5.64 7.56 4.80
C GLY A 93 -6.17 9.00 4.63
N GLY A 94 -5.45 9.84 3.87
CA GLY A 94 -5.83 11.23 3.63
C GLY A 94 -6.86 11.41 2.52
N ARG A 95 -7.67 12.45 2.64
CA ARG A 95 -8.60 12.90 1.59
C ARG A 95 -7.92 13.91 0.66
N LEU A 96 -8.15 13.75 -0.65
CA LEU A 96 -7.71 14.74 -1.63
C LEU A 96 -8.62 15.96 -1.56
N LEU A 97 -8.04 17.15 -1.34
CA LEU A 97 -8.74 18.42 -1.50
C LEU A 97 -8.65 18.84 -2.96
N GLN A 98 -9.80 19.10 -3.58
CA GLN A 98 -9.91 19.52 -4.99
C GLN A 98 -10.56 20.91 -5.09
N GLY A 99 -10.53 21.52 -6.28
CA GLY A 99 -11.26 22.76 -6.55
C GLY A 99 -10.70 24.01 -5.85
N GLY A 100 -9.39 24.05 -5.61
CA GLY A 100 -8.75 25.18 -4.94
C GLY A 100 -8.91 26.48 -5.73
N GLN A 101 -9.38 27.53 -5.06
CA GLN A 101 -9.51 28.88 -5.63
C GLN A 101 -8.33 29.75 -5.21
N ARG A 102 -7.65 30.36 -6.18
CA ARG A 102 -6.58 31.32 -5.91
C ARG A 102 -7.18 32.68 -5.58
N VAL A 103 -6.84 33.24 -4.43
CA VAL A 103 -7.42 34.52 -3.97
C VAL A 103 -6.48 35.70 -4.16
N LYS A 104 -5.25 35.62 -3.61
CA LYS A 104 -4.24 36.69 -3.76
C LYS A 104 -2.83 36.12 -3.55
N GLY A 105 -1.88 36.52 -4.39
CA GLY A 105 -0.50 36.05 -4.31
C GLY A 105 -0.40 34.52 -4.38
N ASN A 106 0.22 33.91 -3.37
CA ASN A 106 0.37 32.46 -3.23
C ASN A 106 -0.67 31.81 -2.29
N ARG A 107 -1.80 32.49 -2.05
CA ARG A 107 -2.88 31.99 -1.19
C ARG A 107 -3.97 31.29 -2.00
N TRP A 108 -4.29 30.07 -1.58
CA TRP A 108 -5.36 29.23 -2.12
C TRP A 108 -6.36 28.89 -1.02
N ILE A 109 -7.63 28.83 -1.37
CA ILE A 109 -8.72 28.36 -0.50
C ILE A 109 -9.28 27.07 -1.10
N PHE A 110 -9.46 26.07 -0.24
CA PHE A 110 -10.08 24.79 -0.59
C PHE A 110 -11.23 24.54 0.37
N GLU A 111 -12.34 24.03 -0.15
CA GLU A 111 -13.41 23.49 0.69
C GLU A 111 -12.96 22.17 1.28
N ALA A 112 -12.85 22.10 2.61
CA ALA A 112 -12.33 20.93 3.28
C ALA A 112 -13.34 19.79 3.39
N GLY A 113 -14.64 20.08 3.16
CA GLY A 113 -15.75 19.15 3.29
C GLY A 113 -16.20 18.91 4.75
N PRO A 114 -17.30 18.17 4.95
CA PRO A 114 -17.83 17.89 6.28
C PRO A 114 -16.84 17.09 7.13
N GLY A 115 -16.88 17.31 8.45
CA GLY A 115 -16.04 16.60 9.42
C GLY A 115 -14.54 16.94 9.35
N ALA A 116 -14.17 18.00 8.64
CA ALA A 116 -12.77 18.37 8.43
C ALA A 116 -12.11 18.91 9.72
N ASN A 117 -11.58 18.01 10.53
CA ASN A 117 -10.67 18.32 11.62
C ASN A 117 -9.35 17.57 11.39
N PHE A 118 -8.36 18.28 10.85
CA PHE A 118 -7.04 17.72 10.57
C PHE A 118 -5.94 18.62 11.10
N ARG A 119 -4.81 18.02 11.47
CA ARG A 119 -3.62 18.73 11.98
C ARG A 119 -2.47 18.76 10.98
N GLN A 120 -2.64 18.14 9.82
CA GLN A 120 -1.60 17.94 8.82
C GLN A 120 -2.20 18.16 7.42
N LEU A 121 -1.46 18.84 6.57
CA LEU A 121 -1.80 19.08 5.18
C LEU A 121 -0.55 18.80 4.33
N PHE A 122 -0.74 18.22 3.16
CA PHE A 122 0.34 17.85 2.25
C PHE A 122 0.07 18.43 0.86
N ALA A 123 1.13 18.87 0.16
CA ALA A 123 1.08 19.29 -1.23
C ALA A 123 2.30 18.76 -1.98
N GLY A 124 2.11 18.14 -3.14
CA GLY A 124 3.20 17.55 -3.93
C GLY A 124 4.05 16.54 -3.15
N GLY A 125 3.42 15.73 -2.28
CA GLY A 125 4.12 14.75 -1.43
C GLY A 125 4.83 15.34 -0.20
N ARG A 126 4.81 16.67 0.01
CA ARG A 126 5.49 17.34 1.11
C ARG A 126 4.50 17.82 2.17
N ARG A 127 4.80 17.59 3.45
CA ARG A 127 4.02 18.11 4.58
C ARG A 127 4.17 19.63 4.66
N LEU A 128 3.05 20.34 4.72
CA LEU A 128 3.00 21.78 4.93
C LEU A 128 3.05 22.12 6.42
N ARG A 129 3.61 23.29 6.74
CA ARG A 129 3.60 23.83 8.10
C ARG A 129 2.21 24.42 8.39
N ARG A 130 1.54 23.89 9.41
CA ARG A 130 0.33 24.52 9.96
C ARG A 130 0.68 25.93 10.43
N ALA A 131 -0.14 26.92 10.08
CA ALA A 131 0.06 28.30 10.50
C ALA A 131 0.19 28.37 12.03
N ARG A 132 1.23 29.06 12.50
CA ARG A 132 1.60 29.21 13.91
C ARG A 132 2.42 30.48 14.10
N THR A 133 2.48 30.98 15.32
CA THR A 133 3.36 32.08 15.71
C THR A 133 4.08 31.76 17.03
N PRO A 134 5.41 31.97 17.14
CA PRO A 134 6.32 32.27 16.04
C PRO A 134 6.45 31.07 15.09
N ASN A 135 6.83 31.32 13.83
CA ASN A 135 7.06 30.26 12.85
C ASN A 135 8.12 29.25 13.34
N ASN A 136 9.12 29.74 14.08
CA ASN A 136 10.20 28.98 14.69
C ASN A 136 10.40 29.43 16.14
N GLY A 137 10.77 28.52 17.05
CA GLY A 137 11.09 28.86 18.45
C GLY A 137 9.89 29.26 19.31
N PHE A 138 10.17 30.12 20.31
CA PHE A 138 9.23 30.69 21.27
C PHE A 138 9.37 32.22 21.30
N TRP A 139 8.33 32.92 21.77
CA TRP A 139 8.43 34.33 22.11
C TRP A 139 9.46 34.51 23.22
N ARG A 140 10.33 35.50 23.07
CA ARG A 140 11.24 35.96 24.13
C ARG A 140 10.69 37.23 24.73
#